data_AF-A0A453B6E1-F1
#
_entry.id   AF-A0A453B6E1-F1
#
_cell.length_a   1.000
_cell.length_b   1.000
_cell.length_c   1.000
_cell.angle_alpha   90.00
_cell.angle_beta   90.00
_cell.angle_gamma   90.00
#
_symmetry.space_group_name_H-M   'P 1'
#
loop_
_entity.id
_entity.type
_entity.pdbx_description
1 polymer ?
#
loop_
_entity_poly.entity_id
_entity_poly.type
_entity_poly.pdbx_seq_one_letter_code
_entity_poly.pdbx_strand_id
1 'polypeptide(L)'
;MGLTPCMGYLTNTSVATPPAACCGAFKSLVDNAPICLCHGLNGDINKIMPAPMDFMRMMSLPGNCAVPLPMQTIAQCATAPVPPLDPPTAPAAPSPKPSL
;
A
#
# COMPACT_ATOMS: atom_id res chain seq x y z
N MET A 1 -3.29 -10.66 1.35
CA MET A 1 -3.09 -9.94 0.07
C MET A 1 -2.07 -8.84 0.32
N GLY A 2 -0.99 -8.77 -0.46
CA GLY A 2 0.06 -7.79 -0.20
C GLY A 2 1.10 -7.71 -1.33
N LEU A 3 1.81 -6.59 -1.39
CA LEU A 3 2.79 -6.29 -2.44
C LEU A 3 4.21 -6.80 -2.12
N THR A 4 4.36 -7.74 -1.19
CA THR A 4 5.65 -8.35 -0.85
C THR A 4 6.43 -8.84 -2.08
N PRO A 5 5.80 -9.50 -3.09
CA PRO A 5 6.52 -9.91 -4.30
C PRO A 5 7.02 -8.74 -5.16
N CYS A 6 6.52 -7.53 -4.93
CA CYS A 6 6.93 -6.31 -5.64
C CYS A 6 8.11 -5.60 -4.96
N MET A 7 8.49 -5.94 -3.73
CA MET A 7 9.49 -5.15 -2.97
C MET A 7 10.80 -4.95 -3.74
N GLY A 8 11.35 -6.00 -4.34
CA GLY A 8 12.60 -5.89 -5.11
C GLY A 8 12.48 -4.96 -6.32
N TYR A 9 11.30 -4.86 -6.94
CA TYR A 9 11.03 -3.86 -7.96
C TYR A 9 10.89 -2.47 -7.34
N LEU A 10 10.09 -2.33 -6.28
CA LEU A 10 9.75 -1.03 -5.70
C LEU A 10 10.92 -0.34 -4.96
N THR A 11 11.96 -1.07 -4.54
CA THR A 11 13.10 -0.49 -3.79
C THR A 11 14.40 -0.43 -4.60
N ASN A 12 14.48 -1.08 -5.76
CA ASN A 12 15.70 -1.13 -6.56
C ASN A 12 15.46 -0.62 -7.98
N THR A 13 15.97 0.58 -8.26
CA THR A 13 15.85 1.27 -9.56
C THR A 13 16.50 0.53 -10.73
N SER A 14 17.38 -0.44 -10.46
CA SER A 14 18.03 -1.27 -11.49
C SER A 14 17.12 -2.37 -12.06
N VAL A 15 16.03 -2.72 -11.38
CA VAL A 15 15.12 -3.80 -11.81
C VAL A 15 14.13 -3.27 -12.85
N ALA A 16 14.43 -3.30 -14.13
CA ALA A 16 13.63 -2.63 -15.16
C ALA A 16 12.15 -3.06 -15.22
N THR A 17 11.86 -4.34 -14.98
CA THR A 17 10.51 -4.92 -15.13
C THR A 17 10.06 -5.61 -13.84
N PRO A 18 8.79 -5.42 -13.41
CA PRO A 18 8.28 -6.13 -12.24
C PRO A 18 8.19 -7.65 -12.51
N PRO A 19 8.48 -8.50 -11.52
CA PRO A 19 8.26 -9.94 -11.64
C PRO A 19 6.79 -10.28 -11.88
N ALA A 20 6.50 -11.38 -12.58
CA ALA A 20 5.12 -11.82 -12.81
C ALA A 20 4.32 -12.01 -11.51
N ALA A 21 4.96 -12.51 -10.45
CA ALA A 21 4.35 -12.63 -9.13
C ALA A 21 3.97 -11.27 -8.51
N CYS A 22 4.75 -10.22 -8.78
CA CYS A 22 4.39 -8.86 -8.40
C CYS A 22 3.14 -8.39 -9.12
N CYS A 23 3.06 -8.58 -10.45
CA CYS A 23 1.88 -8.20 -11.21
C CYS A 23 0.62 -8.97 -10.80
N GLY A 24 0.74 -10.27 -10.50
CA GLY A 24 -0.35 -11.07 -9.96
C GLY A 24 -0.83 -10.55 -8.61
N ALA A 25 0.10 -10.22 -7.70
CA ALA A 25 -0.24 -9.64 -6.40
C ALA A 25 -0.89 -8.26 -6.53
N PHE A 26 -0.38 -7.41 -7.43
CA PHE A 26 -0.94 -6.09 -7.71
C PHE A 26 -2.35 -6.19 -8.29
N LYS A 27 -2.58 -7.08 -9.26
CA LYS A 27 -3.93 -7.34 -9.78
C LYS A 27 -4.89 -7.81 -8.69
N SER A 28 -4.46 -8.74 -7.84
CA SER A 28 -5.29 -9.20 -6.72
C SER A 28 -5.65 -8.07 -5.76
N LEU A 29 -4.71 -7.14 -5.48
CA LEU A 29 -4.97 -5.95 -4.67
C LEU A 29 -6.01 -5.04 -5.33
N VAL A 30 -5.87 -4.76 -6.62
CA VAL A 30 -6.80 -3.94 -7.39
C VAL A 30 -8.21 -4.53 -7.40
N ASP A 31 -8.32 -5.85 -7.60
CA ASP A 31 -9.61 -6.53 -7.72
C ASP A 31 -10.33 -6.68 -6.36
N ASN A 32 -9.59 -6.95 -5.28
CA ASN A 32 -10.18 -7.33 -3.98
C ASN A 32 -10.12 -6.23 -2.91
N ALA A 33 -9.18 -5.30 -3.02
CA ALA A 33 -9.00 -4.23 -2.04
C ALA A 33 -8.52 -2.92 -2.69
N PRO A 34 -9.30 -2.37 -3.64
CA PRO A 34 -8.91 -1.18 -4.40
C PRO A 34 -8.73 0.07 -3.52
N ILE A 35 -9.40 0.14 -2.37
CA ILE A 35 -9.23 1.23 -1.39
C ILE A 35 -7.80 1.29 -0.84
N CYS A 36 -7.10 0.15 -0.76
CA CYS A 36 -5.72 0.13 -0.27
C CYS A 36 -4.74 0.86 -1.21
N LEU A 37 -5.11 1.04 -2.48
CA LEU A 37 -4.32 1.82 -3.44
C LEU A 37 -4.25 3.30 -3.04
N CYS A 38 -5.25 3.80 -2.31
CA CYS A 38 -5.27 5.17 -1.83
C CYS A 38 -4.09 5.49 -0.91
N HIS A 39 -3.64 4.54 -0.08
CA HIS A 39 -2.44 4.75 0.77
C HIS A 39 -1.17 4.88 -0.05
N GLY A 40 -1.11 4.21 -1.20
CA GLY A 40 -0.07 4.43 -2.20
C GLY A 40 -0.12 5.87 -2.72
N LEU A 41 -1.28 6.28 -3.25
CA LEU A 41 -1.47 7.56 -3.90
C LEU A 41 -1.31 8.77 -2.98
N ASN A 42 -1.76 8.65 -1.73
CA ASN A 42 -1.69 9.72 -0.73
C ASN A 42 -0.27 9.91 -0.16
N GLY A 43 0.68 9.04 -0.51
CA GLY A 43 2.08 9.15 -0.06
C GLY A 43 2.37 8.52 1.31
N ASP A 44 1.37 7.88 1.93
CA ASP A 44 1.53 7.18 3.22
C ASP A 44 2.29 5.86 3.08
N ILE A 45 2.56 5.41 1.85
CA ILE A 45 3.18 4.11 1.55
C ILE A 45 4.49 3.87 2.32
N ASN A 46 5.29 4.91 2.55
CA ASN A 46 6.57 4.81 3.29
C ASN A 46 6.39 4.68 4.80
N LYS A 47 5.20 4.97 5.34
CA LYS A 47 4.85 4.68 6.74
C LYS A 47 4.46 3.23 6.94
N ILE A 48 4.01 2.58 5.87
CA ILE A 48 3.43 1.24 5.90
C ILE A 48 4.47 0.19 5.48
N MET A 49 5.43 0.58 4.65
CA MET A 49 6.42 -0.34 4.10
C MET A 49 7.70 -0.39 4.94
N PRO A 50 8.32 -1.58 5.07
CA PRO A 50 9.52 -1.78 5.88
C PRO A 50 10.78 -1.17 5.26
N ALA A 51 10.71 -0.71 4.01
CA ALA A 51 11.82 -0.13 3.27
C ALA A 51 11.34 1.07 2.43
N PRO A 52 12.21 2.07 2.21
CA PRO A 52 11.87 3.23 1.39
C PRO A 52 11.55 2.77 -0.04
N MET A 53 10.32 3.01 -0.48
CA MET A 53 9.89 2.65 -1.82
C MET A 53 10.03 3.84 -2.77
N ASP A 54 10.41 3.53 -4.00
CA ASP A 54 10.39 4.48 -5.09
C ASP A 54 8.94 4.70 -5.53
N PHE A 55 8.43 5.90 -5.25
CA PHE A 55 7.07 6.28 -5.56
C PHE A 55 6.78 6.24 -7.07
N MET A 56 7.74 6.62 -7.91
CA MET A 56 7.58 6.59 -9.37
C MET A 56 7.41 5.16 -9.88
N ARG A 57 8.13 4.21 -9.30
CA ARG A 57 7.96 2.78 -9.62
C ARG A 57 6.61 2.24 -9.17
N MET A 58 6.11 2.67 -8.02
CA MET A 58 4.76 2.29 -7.62
C MET A 58 3.70 2.83 -8.58
N MET A 59 3.84 4.08 -9.03
CA MET A 59 2.94 4.70 -10.02
C MET A 59 3.02 4.05 -11.41
N SER A 60 4.11 3.37 -11.74
CA SER A 60 4.28 2.71 -13.04
C SER A 60 3.72 1.28 -13.09
N LEU A 61 3.43 0.65 -11.94
CA LEU A 61 2.87 -0.70 -11.86
C LEU A 61 1.62 -0.92 -12.74
N PRO A 62 0.62 -0.01 -12.79
CA PRO A 62 -0.54 -0.18 -13.65
C PRO A 62 -0.18 -0.41 -15.11
N GLY A 63 0.76 0.39 -15.63
CA GLY A 63 1.24 0.28 -17.01
C GLY A 63 2.10 -0.96 -17.22
N ASN A 64 3.08 -1.19 -16.33
CA ASN A 64 4.03 -2.29 -16.45
C ASN A 64 3.39 -3.67 -16.25
N CYS A 65 2.29 -3.75 -15.50
CA CYS A 65 1.53 -4.98 -15.29
C CYS A 65 0.27 -5.07 -16.17
N ALA A 66 -0.03 -4.06 -16.98
CA ALA A 66 -1.26 -3.95 -17.77
C ALA A 66 -2.54 -4.19 -16.94
N VAL A 67 -2.56 -3.66 -15.72
CA VAL A 67 -3.71 -3.79 -14.80
C VAL A 67 -4.49 -2.48 -14.82
N PRO A 68 -5.73 -2.47 -15.33
CA PRO A 68 -6.57 -1.28 -15.32
C PRO A 68 -6.92 -0.93 -13.88
N LEU A 69 -6.75 0.35 -13.54
CA LEU A 69 -7.09 0.86 -12.22
C LEU A 69 -8.56 1.31 -12.16
N PRO A 70 -9.28 1.03 -11.06
CA PRO A 70 -10.67 1.44 -10.88
C PRO A 70 -10.74 2.94 -10.57
N MET A 71 -10.80 3.77 -11.62
CA MET A 71 -10.78 5.23 -11.52
C MET A 71 -11.84 5.79 -10.57
N GLN A 72 -13.02 5.19 -10.53
CA GLN A 72 -14.10 5.61 -9.62
C GLN A 72 -13.70 5.45 -8.15
N THR A 73 -13.12 4.31 -7.78
CA THR A 73 -12.62 4.06 -6.42
C THR A 73 -11.42 4.94 -6.11
N ILE A 74 -10.55 5.19 -7.09
CA ILE A 74 -9.40 6.08 -6.91
C ILE A 74 -9.84 7.53 -6.70
N ALA A 75 -10.87 8.01 -7.40
CA ALA A 75 -11.41 9.34 -7.17
C ALA A 75 -11.92 9.51 -5.73
N GLN A 76 -12.43 8.44 -5.12
CA GLN A 76 -12.88 8.46 -3.72
C GLN A 76 -11.72 8.65 -2.73
N CYS A 77 -10.48 8.31 -3.10
CA CYS A 77 -9.31 8.53 -2.25
C CYS A 77 -9.11 10.02 -1.88
N ALA A 78 -9.57 10.94 -2.73
CA ALA A 78 -9.44 12.38 -2.52
C ALA A 78 -10.64 13.01 -1.78
N THR A 79 -11.76 12.30 -1.70
CA THR A 79 -13.02 12.85 -1.18
C THR A 79 -13.45 12.24 0.14
N ALA A 80 -12.96 11.04 0.47
CA ALA A 80 -13.30 10.31 1.70
C ALA A 80 -12.04 9.96 2.49
N PRO A 81 -12.10 9.94 3.83
CA PRO A 81 -11.02 9.43 4.65
C PRO A 81 -10.71 7.98 4.28
N VAL A 82 -9.44 7.69 3.98
CA VAL A 82 -8.98 6.32 3.73
C VAL A 82 -8.90 5.59 5.06
N PRO A 83 -9.52 4.40 5.22
CA PRO A 83 -9.43 3.64 6.46
C PRO A 83 -7.96 3.36 6.83
N PRO A 84 -7.56 3.51 8.10
CA PRO A 84 -6.20 3.17 8.51
C PRO A 84 -5.91 1.68 8.26
N LEU A 85 -4.66 1.37 7.89
CA LEU A 85 -4.19 -0.01 7.70
C LEU A 85 -3.82 -0.69 9.02
N ASP A 86 -3.50 0.10 10.05
CA ASP A 86 -3.19 -0.42 11.36
C ASP A 86 -4.47 -0.85 12.09
N PRO A 87 -4.45 -1.98 12.82
CA PRO A 87 -5.53 -2.32 13.72
C PRO A 87 -5.72 -1.20 14.74
N PRO A 88 -6.96 -0.91 15.17
CA PRO A 88 -7.20 0.15 16.16
C PRO A 88 -6.35 -0.12 17.40
N THR A 89 -5.54 0.86 17.78
CA THR A 89 -4.77 0.81 19.03
C THR A 89 -5.75 0.59 20.16
N ALA A 90 -5.69 -0.58 20.82
CA ALA A 90 -6.47 -0.81 22.02
C ALA A 90 -6.15 0.30 23.03
N PRO A 91 -7.15 0.87 23.74
CA PRO A 91 -6.87 1.87 24.76
C PRO A 91 -5.82 1.33 25.72
N ALA A 92 -4.73 2.09 25.93
CA ALA A 92 -3.72 1.72 26.90
C ALA A 92 -4.42 1.50 28.25
N ALA A 93 -4.35 0.27 28.77
CA ALA A 93 -4.86 -0.02 30.10
C ALA A 93 -4.18 0.95 31.08
N PRO A 94 -4.92 1.62 31.97
CA PRO A 94 -4.32 2.53 32.94
C PRO A 94 -3.30 1.75 33.77
N SER A 95 -2.04 2.19 33.74
CA SER A 95 -0.98 1.62 34.56
C SER A 95 -1.40 1.61 36.03
N PRO A 96 -1.21 0.51 36.78
CA PRO A 96 -1.48 0.50 38.21
C PRO A 96 -0.62 1.58 38.87
N LYS A 97 -1.28 2.54 39.54
CA LYS A 97 -0.58 3.48 40.42
C LYS A 97 0.11 2.66 41.53
N PRO A 98 1.42 2.84 41.78
CA PRO A 98 2.06 2.26 42.94
C PRO A 98 1.33 2.78 44.18
N SER A 99 0.75 1.86 44.95
CA SER A 99 0.22 2.18 46.27
C SER A 99 1.40 2.30 47.25
N LEU A 100 1.30 3.30 48.13
CA LEU A 100 2.27 3.76 49.14
C LEU A 100 3.13 2.67 49.79
#